data_AF-A0A7U0FUT1-F1
#
_entry.id   AF-A0A7U0FUT1-F1
#
_cell.length_a   1.000
_cell.length_b   1.000
_cell.length_c   1.000
_cell.angle_alpha   90.00
_cell.angle_beta   90.00
_cell.angle_gamma   90.00
#
_symmetry.space_group_name_H-M   'P 1'
#
loop_
_entity.id
_entity.type
_entity.pdbx_description
1 polymer ?
#
loop_
_entity_poly.entity_id
_entity_poly.type
_entity_poly.pdbx_seq_one_letter_code
_entity_poly.pdbx_strand_id
1 'polypeptide(L)' 'MAKGKDVRITVILECTGCVRNGVNKVSTGISRYITEKNRHNTPNRLELRKFCPFCYKHMIHGEIKK' A
#
# COMPACT_ATOMS: atom_id res chain seq x y z
N MET A 1 0.10 21.43 25.26
CA MET A 1 0.37 21.83 23.87
C MET A 1 0.30 20.58 23.00
N ALA A 2 -0.77 20.44 22.22
CA ALA A 2 -0.98 19.24 21.42
C ALA A 2 -0.42 19.44 20.00
N LYS A 3 0.05 18.34 19.40
CA LYS A 3 0.15 18.06 17.96
C LYS A 3 1.53 18.24 17.30
N GLY A 4 2.48 17.39 17.70
CA GLY A 4 3.58 16.93 16.82
C GLY A 4 3.22 15.69 15.98
N LYS A 5 1.93 15.34 15.83
CA LYS A 5 1.46 14.09 15.22
C LYS A 5 1.15 14.17 13.72
N ASP A 6 1.26 15.34 13.08
CA ASP A 6 0.87 15.53 11.67
C ASP A 6 2.00 15.31 10.65
N VAL A 7 3.24 15.14 11.12
CA VAL A 7 4.40 14.99 10.22
C VAL A 7 4.53 13.55 9.72
N ARG A 8 4.37 12.56 10.59
CA ARG A 8 4.36 11.13 10.23
C ARG A 8 2.94 10.61 10.22
N ILE A 9 2.50 10.14 9.06
CA ILE A 9 1.15 9.61 8.84
C ILE A 9 1.22 8.13 8.50
N THR A 10 0.28 7.34 9.03
CA THR A 10 0.10 5.96 8.63
C THR A 10 -0.59 5.91 7.28
N VAL A 11 0.03 5.23 6.31
CA VAL A 11 -0.48 5.03 4.96
C VAL A 11 -0.62 3.56 4.65
N ILE A 12 -1.56 3.26 3.77
CA ILE A 12 -1.82 1.91 3.29
C ILE A 12 -1.32 1.81 1.85
N LEU A 13 -0.46 0.83 1.60
CA LEU A 13 0.02 0.48 0.26
C LEU A 13 -0.75 -0.73 -0.25
N GLU A 14 -1.39 -0.61 -1.40
CA GLU A 14 -2.17 -1.67 -2.03
C GLU A 14 -1.50 -2.15 -3.32
N CYS A 15 -1.50 -3.47 -3.54
CA CYS A 15 -0.96 -4.07 -4.75
C CYS A 15 -1.73 -3.62 -5.99
N THR A 16 -1.03 -3.06 -6.98
CA THR A 16 -1.65 -2.62 -8.25
C THR A 16 -2.00 -3.78 -9.19
N GLY A 17 -1.38 -4.95 -9.01
CA GLY A 17 -1.58 -6.12 -9.85
C GLY A 17 -2.64 -7.10 -9.36
N CYS A 18 -3.18 -6.91 -8.16
CA CYS A 18 -4.27 -7.73 -7.65
C CYS A 18 -5.59 -7.30 -8.32
N VAL A 19 -6.07 -8.10 -9.28
CA VAL A 19 -7.35 -7.85 -9.94
C VAL A 19 -8.47 -8.46 -9.10
N ARG A 20 -9.50 -7.67 -8.76
CA ARG A 20 -10.69 -8.16 -8.01
C ARG A 20 -11.47 -9.26 -8.77
N ASN A 21 -11.31 -9.32 -10.09
CA ASN A 21 -12.12 -10.13 -11.01
C ASN A 21 -11.29 -11.18 -11.78
N GLY A 22 -10.34 -11.83 -11.11
CA GLY A 22 -9.62 -12.97 -11.70
C GLY A 22 -10.48 -14.23 -11.64
N VAL A 23 -11.01 -14.67 -12.78
CA VAL A 23 -11.91 -15.83 -12.98
C VAL A 23 -11.31 -17.17 -12.50
N ASN A 24 -10.02 -17.22 -12.14
CA ASN A 24 -9.36 -18.45 -11.73
C ASN A 24 -8.49 -18.26 -10.48
N LYS A 25 -8.94 -18.91 -9.39
CA LYS A 25 -8.17 -19.58 -8.31
C LYS A 25 -7.71 -18.79 -7.06
N VAL A 26 -8.28 -19.25 -5.93
CA VAL A 26 -7.72 -19.44 -4.56
C VAL A 26 -7.55 -18.22 -3.65
N SER A 27 -7.37 -17.00 -4.15
CA SER A 27 -7.12 -15.85 -3.27
C SER A 27 -8.02 -14.65 -3.57
N THR A 28 -9.12 -14.55 -2.83
CA THR A 28 -10.17 -13.52 -2.95
C THR A 28 -9.75 -12.15 -2.39
N GLY A 29 -8.45 -11.90 -2.21
CA GLY A 29 -7.93 -10.76 -1.44
C GLY A 29 -6.98 -9.86 -2.24
N ILE A 30 -6.91 -8.59 -1.82
CA ILE A 30 -5.90 -7.65 -2.30
C ILE A 30 -4.82 -7.50 -1.23
N SER A 31 -3.55 -7.60 -1.63
CA SER A 31 -2.42 -7.43 -0.71
C SER A 31 -2.30 -5.98 -0.27
N ARG A 32 -2.29 -5.77 1.06
CA ARG A 32 -2.18 -4.44 1.68
C ARG A 32 -1.08 -4.43 2.72
N TYR A 33 -0.27 -3.38 2.71
CA TYR A 33 0.75 -3.09 3.71
C TYR A 33 0.41 -1.81 4.45
N ILE A 34 0.68 -1.80 5.76
CA ILE A 34 0.59 -0.61 6.59
C ILE A 34 2.01 -0.10 6.81
N THR A 35 2.25 1.16 6.49
CA THR A 35 3.55 1.81 6.66
C THR A 35 3.36 3.22 7.16
N GLU A 36 4.40 3.82 7.74
CA GLU A 36 4.40 5.25 8.07
C GLU A 36 5.15 6.02 6.99
N LYS A 37 4.62 7.16 6.56
CA LYS A 37 5.35 8.10 5.70
C LYS A 37 5.40 9.47 6.34
N ASN A 38 6.48 10.19 6.10
CA ASN A 38 6.60 11.58 6.50
C ASN A 38 6.04 12.47 5.37
N ARG A 39 4.94 13.18 5.64
CA ARG A 39 4.26 14.01 4.63
C ARG A 39 5.10 15.21 4.17
N HIS A 40 6.01 15.71 5.02
CA HIS A 40 6.88 16.84 4.68
C HIS A 40 8.01 16.42 3.74
N ASN A 41 8.69 15.32 4.07
CA ASN A 41 9.83 14.84 3.28
C ASN A 41 9.38 14.14 1.99
N THR A 42 8.26 13.43 2.05
CA THR A 42 7.70 12.66 0.92
C THR A 42 6.25 13.08 0.67
N PRO A 43 6.02 14.22 0.00
CA PRO A 43 4.67 14.70 -0.31
C PRO A 43 3.96 13.86 -1.39
N ASN A 44 4.75 13.22 -2.27
CA ASN A 44 4.23 12.39 -3.36
C ASN A 44 3.64 11.07 -2.85
N ARG A 45 2.90 10.37 -3.72
CA ARG A 45 2.38 9.03 -3.42
C ARG A 45 3.55 8.06 -3.31
N LEU A 46 3.52 7.23 -2.27
CA LEU A 46 4.54 6.21 -2.06
C LEU A 46 4.24 4.98 -2.93
N GLU A 47 5.20 4.56 -3.74
CA GLU A 47 5.14 3.33 -4.52
C GLU A 47 6.35 2.46 -4.18
N LEU A 48 6.10 1.25 -3.68
CA LEU A 48 7.17 0.33 -3.29
C LEU A 48 6.97 -1.03 -3.95
N ARG A 49 8.07 -1.62 -4.42
CA ARG A 49 8.08 -3.05 -4.79
C ARG A 49 8.09 -3.89 -3.53
N LYS A 50 6.98 -4.58 -3.29
CA LYS A 50 6.79 -5.51 -2.16
C LYS A 50 6.29 -6.84 -2.67
N PHE A 51 6.56 -7.90 -1.93
CA PHE A 51 6.02 -9.21 -2.24
C PHE A 51 4.48 -9.16 -2.17
N CYS A 52 3.78 -9.82 -3.08
CA CYS A 52 2.34 -10.00 -2.99
C CYS A 52 2.04 -11.48 -2.72
N PRO A 53 1.44 -11.86 -1.58
CA PRO A 53 1.11 -13.25 -1.28
C PRO A 53 0.08 -13.85 -2.26
N PHE A 54 -0.75 -13.01 -2.89
CA PHE A 54 -1.77 -13.47 -3.84
C PHE A 54 -1.25 -13.63 -5.26
N CYS A 55 -0.26 -12.84 -5.66
CA CYS A 55 0.37 -12.95 -6.97
C CYS A 55 1.64 -13.81 -6.96
N TYR A 56 2.09 -14.25 -5.76
CA TYR A 56 3.33 -14.99 -5.52
C TYR A 56 4.59 -14.36 -6.15
N LYS A 57 4.57 -13.03 -6.34
CA LYS A 57 5.65 -12.27 -6.98
C LYS A 57 5.77 -10.88 -6.36
N HIS A 58 6.93 -10.25 -6.55
CA HIS A 58 7.14 -8.86 -6.15
C HIS A 58 6.43 -7.94 -7.13
N MET A 59 5.46 -7.19 -6.62
CA MET A 59 4.65 -6.25 -7.38
C MET A 59 4.77 -4.85 -6.80
N ILE A 60 4.42 -3.85 -7.60
CA ILE A 60 4.33 -2.48 -7.14
C ILE A 60 3.10 -2.36 -6.25
N HIS A 61 3.30 -1.87 -5.03
CA HIS A 61 2.24 -1.50 -4.10
C HIS A 61 2.22 0.02 -4.00
N GLY A 62 1.07 0.62 -4.36
CA GLY A 62 0.88 2.06 -4.38
C GLY A 62 0.05 2.53 -3.19
N GLU A 63 0.35 3.72 -2.71
CA GLU A 63 -0.42 4.36 -1.65
C GLU A 63 -1.87 4.63 -2.07
N ILE A 64 -2.80 4.15 -1.24
CA ILE A 64 -4.22 4.46 -1.36
C ILE A 64 -4.55 5.72 -0.59
N LYS A 65 -5.26 6.63 -1.26
CA LYS A 65 -5.95 7.73 -0.59
C LYS A 65 -7.18 7.18 0.11
N LYS A 66 -7.29 7.43 1.41
CA LYS A 66 -8.52 7.26 2.15
C LYS A 66 -9.50 8.39 1.80
#